data_AF-A0A3X9ZRB6-F1
#
_entry.id   AF-A0A3X9ZRB6-F1
#
_cell.length_a   1.000
_cell.length_b   1.000
_cell.length_c   1.000
_cell.angle_alpha   90.00
_cell.angle_beta   90.00
_cell.angle_gamma   90.00
#
_symmetry.space_group_name_H-M   'P 1'
#
loop_
_entity.id
_entity.type
_entity.pdbx_description
1 polymer ?
#
loop_
_entity_poly.entity_id
_entity_poly.type
_entity_poly.pdbx_seq_one_letter_code
_entity_poly.pdbx_strand_id
1 'polypeptide(L)'
;MTKLVPIFFLKTDITDIRIPFLATPCGYMGTEAVVLPVVEESVDHYHKHNGSSIDDTLIISLRRNFSARDIRGFISLYVKEKKTFLLFMCDSTQRCDLVMNTIKSIYGTENISLFRVAGSPGDGAETIN
;
A
#
# COMPACT_ATOMS: atom_id res chain seq x y z
N MET A 1 3.22 11.75 -19.22
CA MET A 1 2.41 11.03 -18.21
C MET A 1 3.37 10.36 -17.24
N THR A 2 3.38 10.80 -15.98
CA THR A 2 4.13 10.12 -14.92
C THR A 2 3.51 8.74 -14.70
N LYS A 3 4.32 7.68 -14.70
CA LYS A 3 3.84 6.33 -14.45
C LYS A 3 3.58 6.20 -12.94
N LEU A 4 2.31 6.04 -12.56
CA LEU A 4 1.92 5.85 -11.16
C LEU A 4 2.51 4.55 -10.60
N VAL A 5 2.77 4.55 -9.29
CA VAL A 5 3.26 3.40 -8.55
C VAL A 5 2.09 2.43 -8.30
N PRO A 6 2.26 1.11 -8.55
CA PRO A 6 1.22 0.13 -8.32
C PRO A 6 0.77 0.06 -6.86
N ILE A 7 -0.54 0.24 -6.62
CA ILE A 7 -1.17 0.08 -5.30
C ILE A 7 -1.78 -1.31 -5.20
N PHE A 8 -1.68 -1.94 -4.03
CA PHE A 8 -2.24 -3.26 -3.77
C PHE A 8 -3.40 -3.19 -2.81
N PHE A 9 -4.29 -4.17 -2.89
CA PHE A 9 -5.34 -4.45 -1.93
C PHE A 9 -5.04 -5.75 -1.21
N LEU A 10 -5.09 -5.72 0.11
CA LEU A 10 -4.91 -6.87 0.98
C LEU A 10 -6.24 -7.26 1.61
N LYS A 11 -6.69 -8.49 1.38
CA LYS A 11 -7.75 -9.11 2.19
C LYS A 11 -7.13 -9.66 3.48
N THR A 12 -7.78 -9.41 4.60
CA THR A 12 -7.32 -9.89 5.92
C THR A 12 -8.44 -10.62 6.64
N ASP A 13 -8.10 -11.28 7.74
CA ASP A 13 -9.01 -11.91 8.68
C ASP A 13 -9.58 -10.94 9.72
N ILE A 14 -9.07 -9.69 9.79
CA ILE A 14 -9.45 -8.72 10.83
C ILE A 14 -10.49 -7.68 10.38
N THR A 15 -10.74 -7.57 9.07
CA THR A 15 -11.74 -6.66 8.50
C THR A 15 -12.24 -7.19 7.17
N ASP A 16 -13.53 -6.97 6.89
CA ASP A 16 -14.15 -7.32 5.61
C ASP A 16 -13.72 -6.37 4.47
N ILE A 17 -13.18 -5.20 4.82
CA ILE A 17 -12.69 -4.21 3.85
C ILE A 17 -11.28 -4.58 3.41
N ARG A 18 -11.03 -4.59 2.10
CA ARG A 18 -9.67 -4.77 1.58
C ARG A 18 -8.82 -3.55 1.92
N ILE A 19 -7.67 -3.78 2.52
CA ILE A 19 -6.73 -2.73 2.92
C ILE A 19 -5.90 -2.31 1.71
N PRO A 20 -6.07 -1.09 1.16
CA PRO A 20 -5.15 -0.55 0.18
C PRO A 20 -3.80 -0.27 0.83
N PHE A 21 -2.73 -0.76 0.21
CA PHE A 21 -1.39 -0.54 0.70
C PHE A 21 -0.36 -0.38 -0.41
N LEU A 22 0.76 0.25 -0.04
CA LEU A 22 1.94 0.40 -0.89
C LEU A 22 3.19 0.27 -0.02
N ALA A 23 4.20 -0.45 -0.50
CA ALA A 23 5.55 -0.45 0.05
C ALA A 23 6.50 0.19 -0.96
N THR A 24 7.21 1.23 -0.55
CA THR A 24 8.02 2.06 -1.46
C THR A 24 9.28 2.59 -0.80
N PRO A 25 10.40 2.75 -1.53
CA PRO A 25 11.54 3.45 -1.01
C PRO A 25 11.19 4.92 -0.73
N CYS A 26 11.76 5.47 0.34
CA CYS A 26 11.66 6.88 0.68
C CYS A 26 12.82 7.69 0.14
N GLY A 27 12.60 8.99 -0.02
CA GLY A 27 13.68 9.98 -0.14
C GLY A 27 14.20 10.37 1.24
N TYR A 28 15.28 11.14 1.26
CA TYR A 28 15.82 11.71 2.50
C TYR A 28 16.00 13.23 2.37
N MET A 29 15.49 13.97 3.35
CA MET A 29 15.81 15.38 3.59
C MET A 29 16.61 15.46 4.89
N GLY A 30 17.94 15.55 4.77
CA GLY A 30 18.83 15.33 5.91
C GLY A 30 18.70 13.89 6.44
N THR A 31 18.34 13.73 7.71
CA THR A 31 18.10 12.42 8.33
C THR A 31 16.62 12.00 8.32
N GLU A 32 15.72 12.85 7.82
CA GLU A 32 14.28 12.60 7.78
C GLU A 32 13.89 11.92 6.47
N ALA A 33 12.97 10.96 6.57
CA ALA A 33 12.53 10.15 5.46
C ALA A 33 11.29 10.83 4.90
N VAL A 34 11.29 11.09 3.59
CA VAL A 34 10.22 11.82 2.92
C VAL A 34 9.57 10.93 1.86
N VAL A 35 8.26 11.10 1.69
CA VAL A 35 7.51 10.45 0.62
C VAL A 35 7.98 11.04 -0.71
N LEU A 36 8.23 10.19 -1.70
CA LEU A 36 8.62 10.66 -3.03
C LEU A 36 7.40 11.25 -3.75
N PRO A 37 7.55 12.33 -4.55
CA PRO A 37 6.41 12.97 -5.22
C PRO A 37 5.54 12.00 -6.04
N VAL A 38 6.16 11.04 -6.76
CA VAL A 38 5.42 10.04 -7.54
C VAL A 38 4.57 9.09 -6.68
N VAL A 39 4.99 8.84 -5.44
CA VAL A 39 4.24 8.04 -4.46
C VAL A 39 3.05 8.85 -3.97
N GLU A 40 3.28 10.12 -3.62
CA GLU A 40 2.22 11.04 -3.18
C GLU A 40 1.15 11.19 -4.27
N GLU A 41 1.55 11.39 -5.52
CA GLU A 41 0.64 11.42 -6.68
C GLU A 41 -0.20 10.13 -6.81
N SER A 42 0.41 8.96 -6.55
CA SER A 42 -0.27 7.67 -6.65
C SER A 42 -1.29 7.47 -5.52
N VAL A 43 -0.93 7.87 -4.30
CA VAL A 43 -1.80 7.79 -3.13
C VAL A 43 -2.94 8.81 -3.24
N ASP A 44 -2.66 10.05 -3.63
CA ASP A 44 -3.67 11.08 -3.92
C ASP A 44 -4.64 10.63 -5.01
N HIS A 45 -4.15 10.03 -6.09
CA HIS A 45 -4.99 9.48 -7.15
C HIS A 45 -5.95 8.41 -6.61
N TYR A 46 -5.46 7.50 -5.76
CA TYR A 46 -6.31 6.51 -5.09
C TYR A 46 -7.39 7.18 -4.22
N HIS A 47 -7.01 8.16 -3.41
CA HIS A 47 -7.94 8.84 -2.51
C HIS A 47 -9.06 9.57 -3.26
N LYS A 48 -8.70 10.31 -4.31
CA LYS A 48 -9.65 11.01 -5.19
C LYS A 48 -10.65 10.04 -5.83
N HIS A 49 -10.19 8.88 -6.28
CA HIS A 49 -11.05 7.88 -6.90
C HIS A 49 -12.03 7.23 -5.88
N ASN A 50 -11.61 7.09 -4.62
CA ASN A 50 -12.40 6.41 -3.59
C ASN A 50 -13.13 7.35 -2.62
N GLY A 51 -13.11 8.67 -2.89
CA GLY A 51 -13.79 9.67 -2.06
C GLY A 51 -13.26 9.75 -0.63
N SER A 52 -11.95 9.56 -0.43
CA SER A 52 -11.28 9.63 0.88
C SER A 52 -10.23 10.73 0.92
N SER A 53 -9.77 11.12 2.12
CA SER A 53 -8.71 12.13 2.28
C SER A 53 -7.34 11.47 2.33
N ILE A 54 -6.33 12.14 1.77
CA ILE A 54 -4.92 11.72 1.90
C ILE A 54 -4.43 11.74 3.35
N ASP A 55 -5.02 12.60 4.20
CA ASP A 55 -4.74 12.68 5.64
C ASP A 55 -5.12 11.39 6.40
N ASP A 56 -5.95 10.55 5.79
CA ASP A 56 -6.34 9.25 6.32
C ASP A 56 -5.33 8.14 5.95
N THR A 57 -4.17 8.50 5.39
CA THR A 57 -3.05 7.58 5.18
C THR A 57 -2.31 7.30 6.49
N LEU A 58 -2.16 6.02 6.83
CA LEU A 58 -1.23 5.56 7.85
C LEU A 58 0.16 5.35 7.24
N ILE A 59 1.11 6.21 7.62
CA ILE A 59 2.49 6.12 7.14
C ILE A 59 3.35 5.39 8.18
N ILE A 60 4.01 4.31 7.75
CA ILE A 60 4.92 3.51 8.57
C ILE A 60 6.34 3.59 7.98
N SER A 61 7.27 4.16 8.74
CA SER A 61 8.69 4.22 8.34
C SER A 61 9.47 3.02 8.88
N LEU A 62 9.92 2.14 7.97
CA LEU A 62 10.67 0.92 8.27
C LEU A 62 12.17 1.11 8.03
N ARG A 63 12.81 1.79 8.97
CA ARG A 63 14.28 2.02 8.98
C ARG A 63 15.09 0.93 9.67
N ARG A 64 14.41 -0.01 10.33
CA ARG A 64 15.03 -1.09 11.12
C ARG A 64 14.40 -2.42 10.72
N ASN A 65 14.98 -3.51 11.23
CA ASN A 65 14.40 -4.84 11.10
C ASN A 65 12.99 -4.83 11.69
N PHE A 66 12.08 -5.52 11.01
CA PHE A 66 10.70 -5.75 11.44
C PHE A 66 10.40 -7.24 11.32
N SER A 67 9.37 -7.67 12.03
CA SER A 67 8.88 -9.04 12.07
C SER A 67 7.47 -9.15 11.49
N ALA A 68 7.02 -10.39 11.26
CA ALA A 68 5.63 -10.65 10.91
C ALA A 68 4.64 -10.16 11.98
N ARG A 69 5.06 -10.12 13.25
CA ARG A 69 4.25 -9.57 14.35
C ARG A 69 4.07 -8.06 14.19
N ASP A 70 5.12 -7.34 13.79
CA ASP A 70 5.06 -5.89 13.56
C ASP A 70 4.11 -5.56 12.39
N ILE A 71 4.21 -6.29 11.28
CA ILE A 71 3.30 -6.13 10.12
C ILE A 71 1.84 -6.35 10.52
N ARG A 72 1.54 -7.43 11.27
CA ARG A 72 0.18 -7.64 11.82
C ARG A 72 -0.25 -6.47 12.71
N GLY A 73 0.66 -5.97 13.56
CA GLY A 73 0.40 -4.83 14.43
C GLY A 73 0.05 -3.55 13.67
N PHE A 74 0.77 -3.24 12.58
CA PHE A 74 0.46 -2.07 11.74
C PHE A 74 -0.89 -2.20 11.03
N ILE A 75 -1.24 -3.41 10.60
CA ILE A 75 -2.53 -3.70 9.99
C ILE A 75 -3.66 -3.57 11.01
N SER A 76 -3.47 -4.07 12.24
CA SER A 76 -4.42 -3.83 13.33
C SER A 76 -4.56 -2.35 13.68
N LEU A 77 -3.45 -1.59 13.66
CA LEU A 77 -3.46 -0.15 13.90
C LEU A 77 -4.23 0.59 12.80
N TYR A 78 -4.03 0.24 11.53
CA TYR A 78 -4.80 0.76 10.40
C TYR A 78 -6.31 0.63 10.65
N VAL A 79 -6.77 -0.57 11.03
CA VAL A 79 -8.20 -0.83 11.29
C VAL A 79 -8.68 -0.04 12.51
N LYS A 80 -7.91 -0.05 13.60
CA LYS A 80 -8.26 0.64 14.85
C LYS A 80 -8.42 2.15 14.65
N GLU A 81 -7.49 2.77 13.92
CA GLU A 81 -7.47 4.21 13.65
C GLU A 81 -8.35 4.60 12.46
N LYS A 82 -9.11 3.65 11.89
CA LYS A 82 -10.03 3.86 10.76
C LYS A 82 -9.36 4.55 9.56
N LYS A 83 -8.12 4.17 9.30
CA LYS A 83 -7.34 4.72 8.20
C LYS A 83 -7.86 4.18 6.88
N THR A 84 -7.62 4.92 5.80
CA THR A 84 -8.12 4.56 4.46
C THR A 84 -7.01 4.13 3.53
N PHE A 85 -5.74 4.42 3.83
CA PHE A 85 -4.57 3.91 3.11
C PHE A 85 -3.42 3.50 4.04
N LEU A 86 -2.66 2.46 3.69
CA LEU A 86 -1.47 2.02 4.44
C LEU A 86 -0.19 2.16 3.60
N LEU A 87 0.69 3.09 3.98
CA LEU A 87 1.93 3.37 3.27
C LEU A 87 3.15 2.91 4.08
N PHE A 88 3.87 1.91 3.59
CA PHE A 88 5.16 1.50 4.12
C PHE A 88 6.30 2.22 3.40
N MET A 89 6.99 3.10 4.11
CA MET A 89 8.20 3.76 3.65
C MET A 89 9.43 2.96 4.08
N CYS A 90 10.24 2.54 3.12
CA CYS A 90 11.45 1.78 3.36
C CYS A 90 12.70 2.58 2.95
N ASP A 91 13.86 2.27 3.53
CA ASP A 91 15.14 2.88 3.13
C ASP A 91 15.70 2.33 1.81
N SER A 92 15.12 1.24 1.29
CA SER A 92 15.64 0.48 0.16
C SER A 92 14.55 -0.34 -0.51
N THR A 93 14.76 -0.63 -1.80
CA THR A 93 13.88 -1.52 -2.57
C THR A 93 13.85 -2.93 -1.99
N GLN A 94 14.99 -3.48 -1.57
CA GLN A 94 15.05 -4.83 -0.97
C GLN A 94 14.16 -4.94 0.28
N ARG A 95 14.04 -3.84 1.05
CA ARG A 95 13.16 -3.84 2.22
C ARG A 95 11.69 -3.71 1.84
N CYS A 96 11.37 -3.01 0.76
CA CYS A 96 10.01 -3.03 0.20
C CYS A 96 9.61 -4.45 -0.19
N ASP A 97 10.52 -5.19 -0.84
CA ASP A 97 10.31 -6.59 -1.21
C ASP A 97 10.13 -7.47 0.04
N LEU A 98 10.90 -7.22 1.10
CA LEU A 98 10.75 -7.92 2.38
C LEU A 98 9.38 -7.65 3.02
N VAL A 99 8.88 -6.42 2.97
CA VAL A 99 7.52 -6.08 3.46
C VAL A 99 6.48 -6.88 2.68
N MET A 100 6.57 -6.84 1.35
CA MET A 100 5.64 -7.56 0.48
C MET A 100 5.69 -9.08 0.72
N ASN A 101 6.88 -9.65 0.85
CA ASN A 101 7.05 -11.08 1.12
C ASN A 101 6.56 -11.47 2.53
N THR A 102 6.73 -10.59 3.51
CA THR A 102 6.20 -10.80 4.86
C THR A 102 4.67 -10.74 4.87
N ILE A 103 4.06 -9.80 4.15
CA ILE A 103 2.60 -9.75 3.99
C ILE A 103 2.09 -11.03 3.31
N LYS A 104 2.74 -11.47 2.23
CA LYS A 104 2.41 -12.73 1.54
C LYS A 104 2.53 -13.95 2.46
N SER A 105 3.54 -13.99 3.34
CA SER A 105 3.72 -15.13 4.26
C SER A 105 2.69 -15.15 5.39
N ILE A 106 2.16 -13.98 5.78
CA ILE A 106 1.12 -13.86 6.80
C ILE A 106 -0.26 -14.20 6.25
N TYR A 107 -0.61 -13.64 5.09
CA TYR A 107 -1.98 -13.61 4.59
C TYR A 107 -2.19 -14.46 3.33
N GLY A 108 -1.13 -15.01 2.72
CA GLY A 108 -1.22 -15.68 1.42
C GLY A 108 -1.18 -14.69 0.25
N THR A 109 -0.65 -15.15 -0.88
CA THR A 109 -0.51 -14.31 -2.09
C THR A 109 -1.85 -14.10 -2.79
N GLU A 110 -2.75 -15.08 -2.70
CA GLU A 110 -4.11 -15.07 -3.20
C GLU A 110 -4.99 -13.97 -2.57
N ASN A 111 -4.59 -13.45 -1.41
CA ASN A 111 -5.28 -12.36 -0.72
C ASN A 111 -4.75 -10.98 -1.11
N ILE A 112 -3.86 -10.89 -2.10
CA ILE A 112 -3.31 -9.65 -2.61
C ILE A 112 -3.74 -9.45 -4.06
N SER A 113 -4.39 -8.33 -4.33
CA SER A 113 -4.80 -7.94 -5.70
C SER A 113 -4.29 -6.55 -6.04
N LEU A 114 -4.09 -6.26 -7.32
CA LEU A 114 -3.68 -4.93 -7.77
C LEU A 114 -4.89 -3.98 -7.80
N PHE A 115 -4.72 -2.75 -7.32
CA PHE A 115 -5.68 -1.67 -7.56
C PHE A 115 -5.66 -1.31 -9.05
N ARG A 116 -6.80 -1.46 -9.70
CA ARG A 116 -7.03 -1.05 -11.08
C ARG A 116 -8.17 -0.06 -11.07
N VAL A 117 -7.96 1.09 -11.72
CA VAL A 117 -9.04 2.00 -12.06
C VAL A 117 -9.74 1.42 -13.29
N ALA A 118 -11.05 1.20 -13.19
CA ALA A 118 -11.86 0.73 -14.31
C ALA A 118 -11.65 1.66 -15.51
N GLY A 119 -11.31 1.10 -16.68
CA GLY A 119 -10.98 1.87 -17.89
C GLY A 119 -9.48 2.09 -18.14
N SER A 120 -8.59 1.39 -17.41
CA SER A 120 -7.16 1.35 -17.75
C SER A 120 -6.91 0.46 -18.97
N PRO A 121 -5.99 0.80 -19.90
CA PRO A 121 -5.74 -0.02 -21.09
C PRO A 121 -5.16 -1.36 -20.66
N GLY A 122 -5.93 -2.44 -20.81
CA GLY A 122 -5.62 -3.76 -20.26
C GLY A 122 -6.81 -4.47 -19.62
N ASP A 123 -7.96 -3.80 -19.47
CA ASP A 123 -9.26 -4.47 -19.32
C ASP A 123 -9.59 -5.15 -20.66
N GLY A 124 -8.97 -6.31 -20.87
CA GLY A 124 -9.38 -7.26 -21.87
C GLY A 124 -10.87 -7.52 -21.71
N ALA A 125 -11.57 -7.43 -22.83
CA ALA A 125 -12.94 -7.88 -22.95
C ALA A 125 -13.03 -9.37 -22.56
N GLU A 126 -13.41 -9.64 -21.32
CA GLU A 126 -13.99 -10.90 -20.88
C GLU A 126 -15.19 -10.52 -20.02
N THR A 127 -16.44 -10.87 -20.28
CA THR A 127 -17.19 -11.61 -21.32
C THR A 127 -18.64 -11.27 -20.99
N ILE A 128 -19.54 -11.10 -21.96
CA ILE A 128 -20.95 -11.42 -21.71
C ILE A 128 -21.55 -12.00 -22.99
N ASN A 129 -22.15 -13.19 -22.84
CA ASN A 129 -22.85 -14.00 -23.83
C ASN A 129 -23.85 -13.22 -24.69
#